data_AF-A0AAW4YC36-F1
#
_entry.id   AF-A0AAW4YC36-F1
#
_cell.length_a   1.000
_cell.length_b   1.000
_cell.length_c   1.000
_cell.angle_alpha   90.00
_cell.angle_beta   90.00
_cell.angle_gamma   90.00
#
_symmetry.space_group_name_H-M   'P 1'
#
loop_
_entity.id
_entity.type
_entity.pdbx_description
1 polymer ?
#
loop_
_entity_poly.entity_id
_entity_poly.type
_entity_poly.pdbx_seq_one_letter_code
_entity_poly.pdbx_strand_id
1 'polypeptide(L)'
;ETLNAKVIMPVYPKIPHQDYQATYVLFEKLYHDLLNQVADSKQIVVMGDSAGGQIALSFAQLLKEKHIAQPGHIVLISPVLDATMRHPEVPDYLKKDPMVGVDGSVYLAEQWAGDTPLDDYKVSPINGDLDGLGRITLTVGTKEVLYPDALNLSQLLSAKGIEHDFIPGY
;
A
#
# COMPACT_ATOMS: atom_id res chain seq x y z
N GLU A 1 9.88 -24.20 1.83
CA GLU A 1 9.49 -24.43 0.42
C GLU A 1 9.77 -23.17 -0.39
N THR A 2 10.17 -23.30 -1.65
CA THR A 2 10.29 -22.17 -2.58
C THR A 2 8.97 -22.01 -3.33
N LEU A 3 8.42 -20.80 -3.38
CA LEU A 3 7.25 -20.54 -4.22
C LEU A 3 7.66 -20.67 -5.70
N ASN A 4 6.92 -21.46 -6.48
CA ASN A 4 7.08 -21.54 -7.94
C ASN A 4 6.44 -20.30 -8.60
N ALA A 5 6.99 -19.12 -8.31
CA ALA A 5 6.45 -17.83 -8.71
C ALA A 5 7.45 -17.02 -9.54
N LYS A 6 6.95 -16.28 -10.53
CA LYS A 6 7.70 -15.26 -11.25
C LYS A 6 7.58 -13.95 -10.48
N VAL A 7 8.70 -13.39 -10.04
CA VAL A 7 8.74 -12.07 -9.40
C VAL A 7 9.05 -11.01 -10.46
N ILE A 8 8.26 -9.95 -10.48
CA ILE A 8 8.48 -8.76 -11.31
C ILE A 8 8.65 -7.58 -10.37
N MET A 9 9.85 -6.99 -10.39
CA MET A 9 10.17 -5.80 -9.60
C MET A 9 10.31 -4.60 -10.55
N PRO A 10 9.21 -3.87 -10.81
CA PRO A 10 9.25 -2.78 -11.77
C PRO A 10 10.13 -1.63 -11.26
N VAL A 11 11.02 -1.13 -12.11
CA VAL A 11 11.73 0.12 -11.85
C VAL A 11 10.80 1.27 -12.23
N TYR A 12 10.06 1.77 -11.25
CA TYR A 12 9.07 2.82 -11.46
C TYR A 12 9.65 4.23 -11.34
N PRO A 13 8.98 5.25 -11.93
CA PRO A 13 9.35 6.66 -11.78
C PRO A 13 9.34 7.10 -10.31
N LYS A 14 10.30 7.92 -9.90
CA LYS A 14 10.45 8.32 -8.50
C LYS A 14 10.60 9.82 -8.34
N ILE A 15 10.21 10.30 -7.16
CA ILE A 15 10.49 11.65 -6.70
C ILE A 15 12.00 11.92 -6.68
N PRO A 16 12.44 13.18 -6.90
CA PRO A 16 11.62 14.37 -7.16
C PRO A 16 11.28 14.55 -8.65
N HIS A 17 11.62 13.60 -9.53
CA HIS A 17 11.48 13.79 -10.98
C HIS A 17 10.09 13.44 -11.50
N GLN A 18 9.38 12.56 -10.80
CA GLN A 18 8.05 12.05 -11.14
C GLN A 18 7.31 11.68 -9.84
N ASP A 19 5.99 11.57 -9.92
CA ASP A 19 5.08 11.36 -8.79
C ASP A 19 4.25 10.07 -8.96
N TYR A 20 3.19 9.92 -8.16
CA TYR A 20 2.32 8.75 -8.23
C TYR A 20 1.61 8.62 -9.58
N GLN A 21 1.30 9.71 -10.27
CA GLN A 21 0.52 9.68 -11.50
C GLN A 21 1.29 8.96 -12.60
N ALA A 22 2.56 9.33 -12.79
CA ALA A 22 3.44 8.68 -13.76
C ALA A 22 3.66 7.19 -13.41
N THR A 23 3.78 6.87 -12.12
CA THR A 23 3.93 5.49 -11.66
C THR A 23 2.69 4.66 -11.93
N TYR A 24 1.49 5.21 -11.70
CA TYR A 24 0.24 4.46 -11.87
C TYR A 24 -0.06 4.19 -13.34
N VAL A 25 0.29 5.12 -14.24
CA VAL A 25 0.23 4.87 -15.70
C VAL A 25 1.12 3.68 -16.09
N LEU A 26 2.34 3.61 -15.55
CA LEU A 26 3.24 2.47 -15.80
C LEU A 26 2.66 1.16 -15.23
N PHE A 27 2.15 1.21 -14.00
CA PHE A 27 1.66 0.02 -13.30
C PHE A 27 0.38 -0.52 -13.91
N GLU A 28 -0.53 0.33 -14.37
CA GLU A 28 -1.73 -0.07 -15.11
C GLU A 28 -1.36 -0.79 -16.41
N LYS A 29 -0.42 -0.22 -17.19
CA LYS A 29 0.08 -0.90 -18.38
C LYS A 29 0.69 -2.25 -18.05
N LEU A 30 1.57 -2.31 -17.05
CA LEU A 30 2.21 -3.55 -16.62
C LEU A 30 1.18 -4.59 -16.15
N TYR A 31 0.17 -4.16 -15.40
CA TYR A 31 -0.87 -5.04 -14.89
C TYR A 31 -1.74 -5.61 -16.00
N HIS A 32 -2.10 -4.81 -17.01
CA HIS A 32 -2.76 -5.31 -18.22
C HIS A 32 -1.89 -6.32 -18.98
N ASP A 33 -0.59 -6.05 -19.14
CA ASP A 33 0.35 -6.98 -19.76
C ASP A 33 0.41 -8.31 -18.96
N LEU A 34 0.28 -8.25 -17.64
CA LEU A 34 0.26 -9.44 -16.76
C LEU A 34 -1.05 -10.21 -16.82
N LEU A 35 -2.19 -9.53 -16.88
CA LEU A 35 -3.50 -10.17 -17.05
C LEU A 35 -3.54 -11.03 -18.32
N ASN A 36 -2.84 -10.61 -19.39
CA ASN A 36 -2.73 -11.38 -20.63
C ASN A 36 -1.78 -12.59 -20.55
N GLN A 37 -0.98 -12.69 -19.49
CA GLN A 37 0.00 -13.77 -19.27
C GLN A 37 -0.48 -14.85 -18.31
N VAL A 38 -1.60 -14.62 -17.61
CA VAL A 38 -2.17 -15.56 -16.64
C VAL A 38 -3.55 -16.03 -17.10
N ALA A 39 -3.98 -17.21 -16.67
CA ALA A 39 -5.31 -17.71 -16.98
C ALA A 39 -6.39 -17.05 -16.12
N ASP A 40 -6.02 -16.64 -14.90
CA ASP A 40 -6.87 -15.92 -13.97
C ASP A 40 -6.07 -14.81 -13.26
N SER A 41 -6.66 -13.62 -13.17
CA SER A 41 -6.19 -12.51 -12.32
C SER A 41 -5.85 -12.92 -10.88
N LYS A 42 -6.50 -13.96 -10.35
CA LYS A 42 -6.25 -14.50 -9.02
C LYS A 42 -4.87 -15.16 -8.87
N GLN A 43 -4.16 -15.39 -9.97
CA GLN A 43 -2.76 -15.83 -9.95
C GLN A 43 -1.77 -14.66 -9.73
N ILE A 44 -2.24 -13.41 -9.79
CA ILE A 44 -1.40 -12.22 -9.59
C ILE A 44 -1.43 -11.83 -8.12
N VAL A 45 -0.24 -11.57 -7.58
CA VAL A 45 -0.05 -10.96 -6.26
C VAL A 45 0.57 -9.58 -6.46
N VAL A 46 -0.03 -8.57 -5.83
CA VAL A 46 0.56 -7.23 -5.73
C VAL A 46 1.11 -7.08 -4.32
N MET A 47 2.36 -6.68 -4.20
CA MET A 47 3.00 -6.57 -2.89
C MET A 47 4.01 -5.43 -2.82
N GLY A 48 4.23 -4.90 -1.63
CA GLY A 48 5.25 -3.90 -1.39
C GLY A 48 5.45 -3.60 0.09
N ASP A 49 6.61 -3.01 0.38
CA ASP A 49 7.03 -2.61 1.71
C ASP A 49 7.04 -1.09 1.89
N SER A 50 6.67 -0.57 3.06
CA SER A 50 6.67 0.87 3.36
C SER A 50 5.91 1.69 2.30
N ALA A 51 6.59 2.57 1.56
CA ALA A 51 6.02 3.30 0.43
C ALA A 51 5.53 2.36 -0.70
N GLY A 52 6.19 1.22 -0.93
CA GLY A 52 5.69 0.18 -1.83
C GLY A 52 4.38 -0.46 -1.34
N GLY A 53 4.19 -0.57 -0.02
CA GLY A 53 2.93 -1.03 0.59
C GLY A 53 1.80 -0.02 0.41
N GLN A 54 2.12 1.28 0.55
CA GLN A 54 1.22 2.37 0.17
C GLN A 54 0.74 2.20 -1.28
N ILE A 55 1.70 2.13 -2.20
CA ILE A 55 1.44 2.00 -3.64
C ILE A 55 0.65 0.73 -3.95
N ALA A 56 0.95 -0.39 -3.31
CA ALA A 56 0.26 -1.66 -3.54
C ALA A 56 -1.24 -1.56 -3.21
N LEU A 57 -1.60 -0.95 -2.08
CA LEU A 57 -3.00 -0.83 -1.66
C LEU A 57 -3.75 0.21 -2.50
N SER A 58 -3.18 1.39 -2.70
CA SER A 58 -3.81 2.45 -3.51
C SER A 58 -3.93 2.07 -4.99
N PHE A 59 -2.97 1.31 -5.53
CA PHE A 59 -3.08 0.76 -6.88
C PHE A 59 -4.21 -0.28 -6.98
N ALA A 60 -4.39 -1.14 -5.98
CA ALA A 60 -5.54 -2.05 -5.96
C ALA A 60 -6.88 -1.30 -5.91
N GLN A 61 -6.95 -0.20 -5.16
CA GLN A 61 -8.11 0.70 -5.13
C GLN A 61 -8.34 1.35 -6.49
N LEU A 62 -7.29 1.81 -7.18
CA LEU A 62 -7.37 2.34 -8.55
C LEU A 62 -7.91 1.28 -9.53
N LEU A 63 -7.41 0.04 -9.46
CA LEU A 63 -7.90 -1.05 -10.30
C LEU A 63 -9.41 -1.26 -10.10
N LYS A 64 -9.89 -1.17 -8.86
CA LYS A 64 -11.33 -1.26 -8.54
C LYS A 64 -12.10 -0.09 -9.15
N GLU A 65 -11.64 1.15 -8.93
CA GLU A 65 -12.24 2.37 -9.49
C GLU A 65 -12.38 2.28 -11.01
N LYS A 66 -11.38 1.71 -11.69
CA LYS A 66 -11.35 1.52 -13.15
C LYS A 66 -12.05 0.26 -13.65
N HIS A 67 -12.70 -0.51 -12.78
CA HIS A 67 -13.34 -1.79 -13.12
C HIS A 67 -12.38 -2.82 -13.75
N ILE A 68 -11.09 -2.79 -13.37
CA ILE A 68 -10.08 -3.76 -13.78
C ILE A 68 -10.09 -4.94 -12.78
N ALA A 69 -9.87 -6.15 -13.29
CA ALA A 69 -9.87 -7.38 -12.48
C ALA A 69 -8.86 -7.30 -11.32
N GLN A 70 -9.32 -7.53 -10.10
CA GLN A 70 -8.48 -7.47 -8.89
C GLN A 70 -7.47 -8.61 -8.83
N PRO A 71 -6.26 -8.37 -8.27
CA PRO A 71 -5.31 -9.44 -7.99
C PRO A 71 -5.91 -10.46 -7.02
N GLY A 72 -5.30 -11.64 -6.94
CA GLY A 72 -5.68 -12.67 -5.96
C GLY A 72 -5.34 -12.25 -4.53
N HIS A 73 -4.20 -11.56 -4.38
CA HIS A 73 -3.64 -11.22 -3.08
C HIS A 73 -2.92 -9.87 -3.14
N ILE A 74 -3.11 -9.08 -2.10
CA ILE A 74 -2.41 -7.83 -1.81
C ILE A 74 -1.62 -8.04 -0.51
N VAL A 75 -0.29 -7.96 -0.58
CA VAL A 75 0.60 -8.18 0.58
C VAL A 75 1.30 -6.88 0.94
N LEU A 76 1.04 -6.40 2.15
CA LEU A 76 1.50 -5.12 2.67
C LEU A 76 2.50 -5.34 3.80
N ILE A 77 3.73 -4.85 3.64
CA ILE A 77 4.80 -5.02 4.61
C ILE A 77 5.15 -3.66 5.21
N SER A 78 4.79 -3.45 6.47
CA SER A 78 4.91 -2.16 7.18
C SER A 78 4.49 -0.98 6.31
N PRO A 79 3.27 -0.98 5.74
CA PRO A 79 2.87 0.00 4.74
C PRO A 79 2.72 1.40 5.33
N VAL A 80 3.01 2.43 4.53
CA VAL A 80 2.48 3.78 4.78
C VAL A 80 1.01 3.79 4.38
N LEU A 81 0.12 4.11 5.34
CA LEU A 81 -1.34 4.03 5.16
C LEU A 81 -2.01 5.40 5.24
N ASP A 82 -1.53 6.26 6.13
CA ASP A 82 -1.82 7.70 6.20
C ASP A 82 -0.51 8.48 6.02
N ALA A 83 -0.36 9.10 4.86
CA ALA A 83 0.82 9.86 4.49
C ALA A 83 0.93 11.21 5.21
N THR A 84 -0.13 11.66 5.90
CA THR A 84 -0.09 12.85 6.75
C THR A 84 0.66 12.60 8.06
N MET A 85 0.82 11.33 8.47
CA MET A 85 1.46 10.91 9.72
C MET A 85 0.83 11.54 10.98
N ARG A 86 -0.49 11.76 10.97
CA ARG A 86 -1.23 12.48 12.04
C ARG A 86 -1.90 11.58 13.05
N HIS A 87 -1.73 10.27 12.98
CA HIS A 87 -2.33 9.36 13.95
C HIS A 87 -1.92 9.77 15.39
N PRO A 88 -2.86 9.87 16.36
CA PRO A 88 -2.58 10.41 17.70
C PRO A 88 -1.46 9.70 18.47
N GLU A 89 -1.21 8.43 18.16
CA GLU A 89 -0.16 7.61 18.78
C GLU A 89 1.23 7.78 18.13
N VAL A 90 1.35 8.44 16.97
CA VAL A 90 2.64 8.66 16.28
C VAL A 90 3.73 9.23 17.22
N PRO A 91 3.47 10.23 18.08
CA PRO A 91 4.49 10.77 18.99
C PRO A 91 5.07 9.74 19.98
N ASP A 92 4.31 8.71 20.35
CA ASP A 92 4.76 7.67 21.27
C ASP A 92 5.56 6.57 20.57
N TYR A 93 5.26 6.31 19.30
CA TYR A 93 6.00 5.38 18.46
C TYR A 93 7.27 6.00 17.89
N LEU A 94 7.30 7.30 17.61
CA LEU A 94 8.50 8.02 17.15
C LEU A 94 9.69 7.88 18.13
N LYS A 95 9.42 7.71 19.43
CA LYS A 95 10.47 7.48 20.45
C LYS A 95 11.05 6.06 20.43
N LYS A 96 10.35 5.12 19.77
CA LYS A 96 10.66 3.68 19.72
C LYS A 96 11.16 3.25 18.34
N ASP A 97 10.70 3.92 17.30
CA ASP A 97 11.01 3.62 15.92
C ASP A 97 12.50 3.89 15.63
N PRO A 98 13.28 2.87 15.24
CA PRO A 98 14.71 3.03 15.00
C PRO A 98 15.02 3.67 13.64
N MET A 99 14.03 3.89 12.76
CA MET A 99 14.27 4.13 11.34
C MET A 99 13.45 5.29 10.76
N VAL A 100 12.16 5.41 11.07
CA VAL A 100 11.25 6.31 10.34
C VAL A 100 11.17 7.68 11.01
N GLY A 101 11.48 8.74 10.26
CA GLY A 101 11.32 10.12 10.68
C GLY A 101 10.06 10.76 10.08
N VAL A 102 9.15 11.25 10.93
CA VAL A 102 7.86 11.82 10.52
C VAL A 102 8.01 12.97 9.52
N ASP A 103 8.80 13.99 9.83
CA ASP A 103 8.94 15.18 8.97
C ASP A 103 9.49 14.83 7.59
N GLY A 104 10.47 13.91 7.53
CA GLY A 104 11.04 13.42 6.28
C GLY A 104 10.02 12.62 5.48
N SER A 105 9.24 11.76 6.13
CA SER A 105 8.18 10.99 5.47
C SER A 105 7.08 11.88 4.90
N VAL A 106 6.64 12.92 5.64
CA VAL A 106 5.65 13.88 5.15
C VAL A 106 6.19 14.66 3.95
N TYR A 107 7.43 15.14 4.01
CA TYR A 107 8.06 15.81 2.87
C TYR A 107 8.11 14.92 1.62
N LEU A 108 8.51 13.65 1.77
CA LEU A 108 8.54 12.70 0.64
C LEU A 108 7.13 12.42 0.12
N ALA A 109 6.13 12.34 1.00
CA ALA A 109 4.74 12.18 0.61
C ALA A 109 4.20 13.38 -0.17
N GLU A 110 4.56 14.62 0.20
CA GLU A 110 4.19 15.82 -0.56
C GLU A 110 4.77 15.79 -1.97
N GLN A 111 6.04 15.39 -2.12
CA GLN A 111 6.64 15.21 -3.44
C GLN A 111 5.97 14.08 -4.24
N TRP A 112 5.59 13.00 -3.56
CA TRP A 112 4.93 11.85 -4.19
C TRP A 112 3.50 12.18 -4.64
N ALA A 113 2.80 13.03 -3.90
CA ALA A 113 1.42 13.42 -4.15
C ALA A 113 1.28 14.42 -5.30
N GLY A 114 2.33 15.19 -5.61
CA GLY A 114 2.23 16.30 -6.56
C GLY A 114 1.17 17.30 -6.09
N ASP A 115 0.17 17.56 -6.93
CA ASP A 115 -0.95 18.45 -6.61
C ASP A 115 -2.10 17.76 -5.84
N THR A 116 -1.97 16.47 -5.53
CA THR A 116 -3.02 15.71 -4.84
C THR A 116 -2.94 15.94 -3.33
N PRO A 117 -4.06 16.16 -2.63
CA PRO A 117 -4.06 16.22 -1.16
C PRO A 117 -3.49 14.95 -0.54
N LEU A 118 -2.71 15.09 0.54
CA LEU A 118 -2.09 13.94 1.21
C LEU A 118 -3.10 12.93 1.75
N ASP A 119 -4.32 13.36 2.07
CA ASP A 119 -5.41 12.51 2.58
C ASP A 119 -6.21 11.81 1.47
N ASP A 120 -5.96 12.10 0.18
CA ASP A 120 -6.55 11.34 -0.94
C ASP A 120 -6.06 9.88 -0.92
N TYR A 121 -6.93 8.93 -1.23
CA TYR A 121 -6.61 7.49 -1.22
C TYR A 121 -5.41 7.10 -2.09
N LYS A 122 -5.10 7.88 -3.14
CA LYS A 122 -3.95 7.64 -4.02
C LYS A 122 -2.61 7.84 -3.28
N VAL A 123 -2.64 8.55 -2.15
CA VAL A 123 -1.48 8.86 -1.30
C VAL A 123 -1.65 8.22 0.10
N SER A 124 -2.85 8.30 0.67
CA SER A 124 -3.24 7.69 1.95
C SER A 124 -4.32 6.62 1.75
N PRO A 125 -3.95 5.39 1.34
CA PRO A 125 -4.91 4.37 0.94
C PRO A 125 -5.87 3.91 2.05
N ILE A 126 -5.61 4.24 3.32
CA ILE A 126 -6.57 3.99 4.41
C ILE A 126 -7.91 4.71 4.20
N ASN A 127 -7.91 5.81 3.43
CA ASN A 127 -9.10 6.61 3.13
C ASN A 127 -9.86 6.13 1.87
N GLY A 128 -9.33 5.13 1.16
CA GLY A 128 -9.96 4.59 -0.04
C GLY A 128 -10.99 3.49 0.24
N ASP A 129 -11.69 3.08 -0.81
CA ASP A 129 -12.68 2.02 -0.73
C ASP A 129 -12.02 0.64 -0.65
N LEU A 130 -12.25 -0.08 0.45
CA LEU A 130 -11.67 -1.39 0.75
C LEU A 130 -12.54 -2.56 0.27
N ASP A 131 -13.79 -2.32 -0.10
CA ASP A 131 -14.73 -3.39 -0.43
C ASP A 131 -14.34 -4.07 -1.75
N GLY A 132 -14.44 -5.40 -1.84
CA GLY A 132 -14.20 -6.13 -3.09
C GLY A 132 -12.75 -6.08 -3.62
N LEU A 133 -11.79 -5.61 -2.83
CA LEU A 133 -10.36 -5.75 -3.14
C LEU A 133 -9.92 -7.22 -3.08
N GLY A 134 -8.74 -7.52 -3.63
CA GLY A 134 -8.08 -8.82 -3.43
C GLY A 134 -7.85 -9.13 -1.95
N ARG A 135 -7.61 -10.41 -1.61
CA ARG A 135 -7.30 -10.82 -0.22
C ARG A 135 -6.14 -9.98 0.32
N ILE A 136 -6.24 -9.47 1.55
CA ILE A 136 -5.20 -8.61 2.14
C ILE A 136 -4.43 -9.39 3.20
N THR A 137 -3.10 -9.34 3.13
CA THR A 137 -2.21 -9.68 4.24
C THR A 137 -1.41 -8.44 4.62
N LEU A 138 -1.48 -8.08 5.90
CA LEU A 138 -0.83 -6.93 6.49
C LEU A 138 0.15 -7.40 7.56
N THR A 139 1.44 -7.13 7.36
CA THR A 139 2.49 -7.40 8.34
C THR A 139 3.10 -6.08 8.80
N VAL A 140 3.37 -5.89 10.08
CA VAL A 140 3.96 -4.64 10.61
C VAL A 140 4.69 -4.89 11.92
N GLY A 141 5.80 -4.21 12.17
CA GLY A 141 6.50 -4.22 13.45
C GLY A 141 5.81 -3.39 14.51
N THR A 142 5.67 -3.92 15.72
CA THR A 142 5.01 -3.28 16.89
C THR A 142 5.78 -2.11 17.49
N LYS A 143 6.95 -1.76 16.93
CA LYS A 143 7.76 -0.61 17.33
C LYS A 143 7.94 0.41 16.21
N GLU A 144 7.17 0.30 15.14
CA GLU A 144 7.20 1.23 14.01
C GLU A 144 6.16 2.33 14.18
N VAL A 145 6.46 3.53 13.70
CA VAL A 145 5.52 4.66 13.61
C VAL A 145 4.31 4.34 12.73
N LEU A 146 4.44 3.34 11.86
CA LEU A 146 3.40 2.85 10.94
C LEU A 146 2.44 1.85 11.61
N TYR A 147 2.79 1.34 12.80
CA TYR A 147 1.98 0.35 13.51
C TYR A 147 0.55 0.82 13.83
N PRO A 148 0.33 2.05 14.36
CA PRO A 148 -1.01 2.49 14.71
C PRO A 148 -1.96 2.51 13.51
N ASP A 149 -1.51 2.99 12.34
CA ASP A 149 -2.34 2.98 11.14
C ASP A 149 -2.57 1.57 10.59
N ALA A 150 -1.58 0.67 10.71
CA ALA A 150 -1.76 -0.72 10.33
C ALA A 150 -2.81 -1.43 11.21
N LEU A 151 -2.81 -1.15 12.52
CA LEU A 151 -3.85 -1.62 13.44
C LEU A 151 -5.21 -1.03 13.07
N ASN A 152 -5.28 0.27 12.77
CA ASN A 152 -6.50 0.95 12.34
C ASN A 152 -7.08 0.33 11.05
N LEU A 153 -6.24 0.07 10.04
CA LEU A 153 -6.68 -0.60 8.81
C LEU A 153 -7.26 -2.00 9.10
N SER A 154 -6.60 -2.80 9.96
CA SER A 154 -7.11 -4.12 10.35
C SER A 154 -8.48 -4.02 11.05
N GLN A 155 -8.69 -3.01 11.89
CA GLN A 155 -9.98 -2.74 12.53
C GLN A 155 -11.05 -2.33 11.51
N LEU A 156 -10.71 -1.47 10.53
CA LEU A 156 -11.62 -1.05 9.45
C LEU A 156 -12.06 -2.25 8.58
N LEU A 157 -11.12 -3.12 8.20
CA LEU A 157 -11.42 -4.34 7.46
C LEU A 157 -12.34 -5.27 8.27
N SER A 158 -12.05 -5.45 9.57
CA SER A 158 -12.89 -6.26 10.47
C SER A 158 -14.30 -5.71 10.59
N ALA A 159 -14.45 -4.39 10.74
CA ALA A 159 -15.76 -3.73 10.86
C ALA A 159 -16.61 -3.88 9.59
N LYS A 160 -15.97 -4.01 8.43
CA LYS A 160 -16.61 -4.29 7.13
C LYS A 160 -16.85 -5.79 6.87
N GLY A 161 -16.37 -6.68 7.75
CA GLY A 161 -16.44 -8.12 7.53
C GLY A 161 -15.51 -8.62 6.41
N ILE A 162 -14.45 -7.89 6.10
CA ILE A 162 -13.46 -8.26 5.09
C ILE A 162 -12.39 -9.16 5.75
N GLU A 163 -12.32 -10.40 5.30
CA GLU A 163 -11.30 -11.36 5.74
C GLU A 163 -9.89 -10.90 5.31
N HIS A 164 -8.97 -10.84 6.26
CA HIS A 164 -7.59 -10.44 6.05
C HIS A 164 -6.68 -11.09 7.09
N ASP A 165 -5.39 -11.23 6.76
CA ASP A 165 -4.39 -11.62 7.74
C ASP A 165 -3.72 -10.37 8.32
N PHE A 166 -3.73 -10.23 9.65
CA PHE A 166 -2.96 -9.20 10.35
C PHE A 166 -1.87 -9.85 11.21
N ILE A 167 -0.61 -9.56 10.89
CA ILE A 167 0.57 -10.22 11.47
C ILE A 167 1.49 -9.16 12.09
N PRO A 168 1.27 -8.80 13.37
CA PRO A 168 2.18 -7.92 14.09
C PRO A 168 3.49 -8.66 14.45
N GLY A 169 4.64 -8.09 14.09
CA GLY A 169 5.98 -8.56 14.45
C GLY A 169 6.58 -7.77 15.62
N TYR A 170 7.49 -8.38 16.39
CA TYR A 170 8.19 -7.73 17.49
C TYR A 170 9.63 -7.34 17.11
#